data_AF-A0A660UIW3-F1
#
_entry.id   AF-A0A660UIW3-F1
#
_cell.length_a   1.000
_cell.length_b   1.000
_cell.length_c   1.000
_cell.angle_alpha   90.00
_cell.angle_beta   90.00
_cell.angle_gamma   90.00
#
_symmetry.space_group_name_H-M   'P 1'
#
loop_
_entity.id
_entity.type
_entity.pdbx_description
1 polymer ?
#
loop_
_entity_poly.entity_id
_entity_poly.type
_entity_poly.pdbx_seq_one_letter_code
_entity_poly.pdbx_strand_id
1 'polypeptide(L)'
;MKKLIILTMVLAAIQGGVLAMAAQGNKDISTSEYSLNTDGFICDWLVCGPFPNPGKWPDLANWDTDFLKTDGGEAKIRPTSEMSYISKLPALNGKELTVSWRPVRILPDYRDGFPGIDMDALFGKTTGKQLDNIIAYAFCCIESPADTEAKLKVGSDDGFKAWVN
;
A
#
# COMPACT_ATOMS: atom_id res chain seq x y z
N MET A 1 1.45 2.39 -29.36
CA MET A 1 1.62 3.22 -28.15
C MET A 1 1.37 2.31 -26.97
N LYS A 2 2.29 2.22 -26.00
CA LYS A 2 2.07 1.42 -24.79
C LYS A 2 0.97 2.06 -23.94
N LYS A 3 0.09 1.27 -23.34
CA LYS A 3 -0.93 1.77 -22.40
C LYS A 3 -0.44 1.57 -20.97
N LEU A 4 -0.51 2.63 -20.18
CA LEU A 4 -0.11 2.65 -18.79
C LEU A 4 -1.34 2.36 -17.91
N ILE A 5 -1.29 1.30 -17.12
CA ILE A 5 -2.28 1.03 -16.08
C ILE A 5 -1.70 1.51 -14.76
N ILE A 6 -2.32 2.55 -14.19
CA ILE A 6 -1.97 3.06 -12.87
C ILE A 6 -2.97 2.49 -11.88
N LEU A 7 -2.45 1.87 -10.81
CA LEU A 7 -3.25 1.38 -9.71
C LEU A 7 -2.79 2.05 -8.42
N THR A 8 -3.71 2.79 -7.80
CA THR A 8 -3.57 3.29 -6.44
C THR A 8 -4.62 2.59 -5.58
N MET A 9 -4.20 2.05 -4.44
CA MET A 9 -5.08 1.39 -3.48
C MET A 9 -4.94 2.05 -2.12
N VAL A 10 -6.08 2.28 -1.48
CA VAL A 10 -6.18 2.60 -0.05
C VAL A 10 -6.58 1.32 0.66
N LEU A 11 -5.78 0.90 1.62
CA LEU A 11 -6.04 -0.23 2.51
C LEU A 11 -6.28 0.33 3.91
N ALA A 12 -7.38 -0.04 4.57
CA ALA A 12 -7.62 0.29 5.97
C ALA A 12 -7.67 -0.97 6.82
N ALA A 13 -6.70 -1.11 7.72
CA ALA A 13 -6.58 -2.27 8.58
C ALA A 13 -7.59 -2.24 9.74
N ILE A 14 -8.43 -3.26 9.90
CA ILE A 14 -9.44 -3.39 10.95
C ILE A 14 -9.29 -4.76 11.64
N GLN A 15 -8.51 -4.78 12.74
CA GLN A 15 -8.15 -5.96 13.55
C GLN A 15 -7.35 -7.07 12.85
N GLY A 16 -6.15 -7.32 13.37
CA GLY A 16 -5.19 -8.27 12.80
C GLY A 16 -5.56 -9.75 12.87
N GLY A 17 -5.32 -10.44 11.75
CA GLY A 17 -4.93 -11.84 11.69
C GLY A 17 -3.46 -11.95 11.24
N VAL A 18 -2.69 -12.86 11.86
CA VAL A 18 -1.25 -13.05 11.60
C VAL A 18 -1.03 -13.78 10.27
N LEU A 19 -0.08 -13.28 9.47
CA LEU A 19 0.79 -14.15 8.66
C LEU A 19 2.14 -13.47 8.40
N ALA A 20 3.16 -13.91 9.14
CA ALA A 20 4.53 -13.44 8.99
C ALA A 20 5.16 -13.92 7.68
N MET A 21 5.95 -13.07 7.01
CA MET A 21 7.37 -13.28 6.67
C MET A 21 7.93 -12.13 5.80
N ALA A 22 9.24 -11.94 5.90
CA ALA A 22 9.96 -10.69 5.68
C ALA A 22 10.07 -10.20 4.22
N ALA A 23 10.00 -8.88 4.04
CA ALA A 23 10.65 -8.19 2.92
C ALA A 23 11.99 -7.60 3.40
N GLN A 24 13.10 -8.01 2.78
CA GLN A 24 14.36 -7.28 2.84
C GLN A 24 14.18 -5.97 2.07
N GLY A 25 14.43 -4.84 2.73
CA GLY A 25 14.35 -3.52 2.11
C GLY A 25 15.41 -3.42 1.01
N ASN A 26 14.96 -3.52 -0.24
CA ASN A 26 15.81 -3.20 -1.39
C ASN A 26 15.64 -1.71 -1.68
N LYS A 27 16.75 -0.97 -1.73
CA LYS A 27 16.73 0.50 -1.79
C LYS A 27 16.33 1.06 -3.15
N ASP A 28 16.31 0.24 -4.19
CA ASP A 28 16.15 0.70 -5.56
C ASP A 28 15.05 -0.10 -6.29
N ILE A 29 13.79 0.33 -6.17
CA ILE A 29 12.80 0.04 -7.22
C ILE A 29 12.78 1.25 -8.14
N SER A 30 13.49 1.14 -9.25
CA SER A 30 13.40 2.07 -10.37
C SER A 30 11.96 2.09 -10.88
N THR A 31 11.45 3.29 -11.18
CA THR A 31 10.12 3.53 -11.77
C THR A 31 9.82 2.77 -13.08
N SER A 32 10.81 2.07 -13.64
CA SER A 32 10.71 1.25 -14.85
C SER A 32 10.35 -0.23 -14.64
N GLU A 33 10.20 -0.71 -13.39
CA GLU A 33 10.13 -2.16 -13.12
C GLU A 33 9.07 -2.54 -12.06
N TYR A 34 7.80 -2.22 -12.30
CA TYR A 34 6.74 -2.96 -11.60
C TYR A 34 6.55 -4.31 -12.31
N SER A 35 6.89 -5.42 -11.65
CA SER A 35 6.81 -6.73 -12.25
C SER A 35 5.50 -7.46 -11.94
N LEU A 36 4.99 -8.15 -12.96
CA LEU A 36 4.03 -9.24 -12.79
C LEU A 36 4.79 -10.56 -12.76
N ASN A 37 4.35 -11.53 -11.95
CA ASN A 37 4.79 -12.91 -12.12
C ASN A 37 4.12 -13.57 -13.35
N THR A 38 4.46 -14.83 -13.63
CA THR A 38 3.92 -15.60 -14.76
C THR A 38 2.40 -15.78 -14.74
N ASP A 39 1.77 -15.66 -13.57
CA ASP A 39 0.32 -15.79 -13.38
C ASP A 39 -0.41 -14.44 -13.41
N GLY A 40 0.33 -13.34 -13.61
CA GLY A 40 -0.22 -11.98 -13.60
C GLY A 40 -0.39 -11.37 -12.19
N PHE A 41 0.25 -11.93 -11.17
CA PHE A 41 0.28 -11.36 -9.82
C PHE A 41 1.25 -10.17 -9.76
N ILE A 42 0.82 -9.05 -9.17
CA ILE A 42 1.63 -7.84 -9.02
C ILE A 42 2.62 -8.03 -7.86
N CYS A 43 3.91 -8.11 -8.19
CA CYS A 43 4.96 -8.38 -7.22
C CYS A 43 5.53 -7.11 -6.59
N ASP A 44 5.55 -6.00 -7.32
CA ASP A 44 6.22 -4.78 -6.90
C ASP A 44 5.23 -3.67 -6.59
N TRP A 45 5.43 -3.04 -5.44
CA TRP A 45 4.59 -1.97 -4.92
C TRP A 45 5.44 -0.86 -4.32
N LEU A 46 4.96 0.37 -4.44
CA LEU A 46 5.30 1.43 -3.50
C LEU A 46 4.22 1.46 -2.43
N VAL A 47 4.61 1.49 -1.16
CA VAL A 47 3.68 1.54 -0.03
C VAL A 47 3.97 2.74 0.85
N CYS A 48 2.95 3.49 1.27
CA CYS A 48 3.08 4.61 2.18
C CYS A 48 2.11 4.50 3.35
N GLY A 49 2.57 4.88 4.53
CA GLY A 49 1.82 4.79 5.77
C GLY A 49 2.71 4.47 6.98
N PRO A 50 2.10 4.26 8.16
CA PRO A 50 0.65 4.25 8.38
C PRO A 50 0.09 5.67 8.60
N PHE A 51 -1.14 5.90 8.16
CA PHE A 51 -1.97 7.08 8.43
C PHE A 51 -3.05 6.77 9.48
N PRO A 52 -3.52 7.75 10.26
CA PRO A 52 -4.50 7.50 11.31
C PRO A 52 -5.88 7.19 10.73
N ASN A 53 -6.56 6.18 11.26
CA ASN A 53 -7.99 5.95 10.97
C ASN A 53 -8.77 5.57 12.24
N PRO A 54 -8.74 6.42 13.29
CA PRO A 54 -9.30 6.05 14.59
C PRO A 54 -10.82 5.83 14.51
N GLY A 55 -11.33 5.02 15.41
CA GLY A 55 -12.76 4.69 15.49
C GLY A 55 -12.96 3.19 15.66
N LYS A 56 -14.17 2.75 15.35
CA LYS A 56 -14.53 1.33 15.29
C LYS A 56 -15.40 1.15 14.06
N TRP A 57 -15.20 0.07 13.32
CA TRP A 57 -16.07 -0.27 12.21
C TRP A 57 -17.55 -0.30 12.64
N PRO A 58 -18.48 0.29 11.85
CA PRO A 58 -18.27 0.92 10.54
C PRO A 58 -17.85 2.41 10.60
N ASP A 59 -17.80 3.02 11.77
CA ASP A 59 -17.57 4.45 11.98
C ASP A 59 -16.07 4.79 12.19
N LEU A 60 -15.29 4.66 11.12
CA LEU A 60 -13.87 5.03 11.09
C LEU A 60 -13.70 6.48 10.61
N ALA A 61 -12.93 7.28 11.34
CA ALA A 61 -12.94 8.73 11.19
C ALA A 61 -12.33 9.25 9.88
N ASN A 62 -11.35 8.55 9.31
CA ASN A 62 -10.54 9.07 8.21
C ASN A 62 -10.64 8.24 6.93
N TRP A 63 -11.64 7.36 6.82
CA TRP A 63 -11.82 6.52 5.63
C TRP A 63 -11.90 7.33 4.33
N ASP A 64 -12.57 8.47 4.36
CA ASP A 64 -12.71 9.38 3.20
C ASP A 64 -11.70 10.53 3.21
N THR A 65 -10.71 10.49 4.10
CA THR A 65 -9.65 11.50 4.15
C THR A 65 -8.55 11.17 3.15
N ASP A 66 -8.34 12.06 2.18
CA ASP A 66 -7.23 11.99 1.23
C ASP A 66 -5.94 12.54 1.86
N PHE A 67 -5.09 11.65 2.37
CA PHE A 67 -3.78 12.01 2.94
C PHE A 67 -2.73 12.38 1.88
N LEU A 68 -3.02 12.13 0.61
CA LEU A 68 -2.12 12.35 -0.53
C LEU A 68 -2.46 13.64 -1.30
N LYS A 69 -3.41 14.44 -0.79
CA LYS A 69 -3.97 15.63 -1.44
C LYS A 69 -2.92 16.64 -1.89
N THR A 70 -1.81 16.76 -1.16
CA THR A 70 -0.71 17.69 -1.49
C THR A 70 -0.06 17.39 -2.84
N ASP A 71 -0.14 16.14 -3.30
CA ASP A 71 0.55 15.66 -4.51
C ASP A 71 -0.44 15.12 -5.56
N GLY A 72 -1.64 15.69 -5.59
CA GLY A 72 -2.69 15.34 -6.55
C GLY A 72 -3.76 14.39 -6.02
N GLY A 73 -3.60 13.86 -4.81
CA GLY A 73 -4.60 13.02 -4.15
C GLY A 73 -4.66 11.59 -4.66
N GLU A 74 -5.56 10.80 -4.05
CA GLU A 74 -5.68 9.34 -4.25
C GLU A 74 -5.81 8.95 -5.74
N ALA A 75 -6.46 9.82 -6.54
CA ALA A 75 -6.77 9.55 -7.95
C ALA A 75 -5.67 9.99 -8.95
N LYS A 76 -4.76 10.90 -8.57
CA LYS A 76 -3.79 11.49 -9.53
C LYS A 76 -2.33 11.40 -9.10
N ILE A 77 -2.07 10.91 -7.90
CA ILE A 77 -0.71 10.78 -7.40
C ILE A 77 0.15 9.90 -8.33
N ARG A 78 1.43 10.28 -8.46
CA ARG A 78 2.48 9.48 -9.10
C ARG A 78 3.64 9.38 -8.11
N PRO A 79 3.55 8.47 -7.13
CA PRO A 79 4.48 8.47 -6.02
C PRO A 79 5.87 8.02 -6.46
N THR A 80 6.88 8.60 -5.81
CA THR A 80 8.27 8.15 -5.86
C THR A 80 8.74 7.85 -4.44
N SER A 81 9.82 7.09 -4.29
CA SER A 81 10.43 6.79 -2.97
C SER A 81 10.97 8.03 -2.24
N GLU A 82 11.08 9.16 -2.93
CA GLU A 82 11.51 10.44 -2.36
C GLU A 82 10.36 11.22 -1.70
N MET A 83 9.11 10.83 -1.98
CA MET A 83 7.93 11.50 -1.44
C MET A 83 7.60 11.00 -0.03
N SER A 84 7.20 11.94 0.84
CA SER A 84 6.89 11.65 2.24
C SER A 84 5.81 12.58 2.81
N TYR A 85 5.16 12.13 3.88
CA TYR A 85 4.06 12.81 4.54
C TYR A 85 4.24 12.81 6.05
N ILE A 86 3.62 13.78 6.71
CA ILE A 86 3.48 13.76 8.16
C ILE A 86 2.21 12.99 8.52
N SER A 87 2.38 11.92 9.28
CA SER A 87 1.30 11.13 9.85
C SER A 87 1.25 11.33 11.36
N LYS A 88 0.08 11.68 11.88
CA LYS A 88 -0.15 11.86 13.32
C LYS A 88 -1.01 10.74 13.85
N LEU A 89 -0.43 9.81 14.59
CA LEU A 89 -1.13 8.58 15.00
C LEU A 89 -1.66 8.71 16.43
N PRO A 90 -2.99 8.73 16.66
CA PRO A 90 -3.56 8.75 18.01
C PRO A 90 -3.10 7.57 18.87
N ALA A 91 -2.94 6.39 18.26
CA ALA A 91 -2.46 5.18 18.92
C ALA A 91 -1.02 5.30 19.46
N LEU A 92 -0.26 6.31 19.04
CA LEU A 92 1.08 6.64 19.52
C LEU A 92 1.08 7.95 20.34
N ASN A 93 0.01 8.22 21.10
CA ASN A 93 -0.17 9.46 21.86
C ASN A 93 -0.11 10.73 20.99
N GLY A 94 -0.56 10.61 19.73
CA GLY A 94 -0.52 11.72 18.77
C GLY A 94 0.88 12.07 18.30
N LYS A 95 1.86 11.17 18.44
CA LYS A 95 3.20 11.33 17.87
C LYS A 95 3.11 11.53 16.35
N GLU A 96 3.85 12.52 15.87
CA GLU A 96 4.05 12.77 14.45
C GLU A 96 5.20 11.91 13.93
N LEU A 97 4.97 11.25 12.80
CA LEU A 97 5.93 10.43 12.08
C LEU A 97 6.02 10.93 10.65
N THR A 98 7.23 10.98 10.11
CA THR A 98 7.43 11.06 8.67
C THR A 98 7.26 9.68 8.07
N VAL A 99 6.30 9.52 7.17
CA VAL A 99 6.05 8.29 6.42
C VAL A 99 6.40 8.52 4.96
N SER A 100 7.34 7.73 4.44
CA SER A 100 7.77 7.81 3.04
C SER A 100 7.21 6.63 2.26
N TRP A 101 7.00 6.85 0.96
CA TRP A 101 6.76 5.75 0.04
C TRP A 101 7.98 4.83 0.04
N ARG A 102 7.75 3.54 0.26
CA ARG A 102 8.80 2.54 0.31
C ARG A 102 8.54 1.42 -0.70
N PRO A 103 9.58 0.94 -1.38
CA PRO A 103 9.46 -0.25 -2.22
C PRO A 103 9.14 -1.49 -1.39
N VAL A 104 8.19 -2.29 -1.85
CA VAL A 104 7.79 -3.57 -1.29
C VAL A 104 7.69 -4.57 -2.42
N ARG A 105 8.43 -5.68 -2.30
CA ARG A 105 8.34 -6.82 -3.21
C ARG A 105 7.66 -7.99 -2.50
N ILE A 106 6.63 -8.53 -3.13
CA ILE A 106 5.88 -9.71 -2.68
C ILE A 106 6.30 -10.89 -3.57
N LEU A 107 6.72 -11.98 -2.94
CA LEU A 107 7.15 -13.20 -3.61
C LEU A 107 6.12 -14.31 -3.38
N PRO A 108 5.32 -14.68 -4.40
CA PRO A 108 4.25 -15.68 -4.26
C PRO A 108 4.72 -17.13 -4.16
N ASP A 109 6.03 -17.40 -4.26
CA ASP A 109 6.63 -18.75 -4.23
C ASP A 109 7.07 -19.21 -2.83
N TYR A 110 6.90 -18.38 -1.80
CA TYR A 110 7.23 -18.76 -0.42
C TYR A 110 6.10 -19.59 0.20
N ARG A 111 6.35 -20.89 0.35
CA ARG A 111 5.43 -21.89 0.89
C ARG A 111 4.84 -21.45 2.24
N ASP A 112 3.55 -21.68 2.39
CA ASP A 112 2.71 -21.56 3.60
C ASP A 112 2.05 -20.19 3.90
N GLY A 113 2.13 -19.20 2.99
CA GLY A 113 1.44 -17.91 3.16
C GLY A 113 0.61 -17.44 1.97
N PHE A 114 -0.41 -16.62 2.24
CA PHE A 114 -1.10 -15.86 1.20
C PHE A 114 -0.20 -14.68 0.78
N PRO A 115 0.18 -14.56 -0.52
CA PRO A 115 1.03 -13.46 -0.96
C PRO A 115 0.27 -12.13 -0.86
N GLY A 116 0.74 -11.25 0.03
CA GLY A 116 0.09 -9.97 0.31
C GLY A 116 1.03 -8.96 0.97
N ILE A 117 0.55 -7.72 1.08
CA ILE A 117 1.25 -6.66 1.81
C ILE A 117 0.91 -6.81 3.30
N ASP A 118 1.86 -7.34 4.08
CA ASP A 118 1.74 -7.41 5.54
C ASP A 118 2.01 -6.02 6.15
N MET A 119 0.93 -5.29 6.47
CA MET A 119 0.99 -3.95 7.05
C MET A 119 1.61 -3.93 8.44
N ASP A 120 1.41 -4.99 9.24
CA ASP A 120 1.98 -5.11 10.58
C ASP A 120 3.50 -5.27 10.51
N ALA A 121 3.99 -6.14 9.63
CA ALA A 121 5.42 -6.28 9.40
C ALA A 121 6.03 -5.00 8.81
N LEU A 122 5.31 -4.31 7.92
CA LEU A 122 5.79 -3.09 7.29
C LEU A 122 5.92 -1.93 8.28
N PHE A 123 4.88 -1.72 9.08
CA PHE A 123 4.76 -0.53 9.92
C PHE A 123 5.18 -0.76 11.36
N GLY A 124 5.10 -1.99 11.87
CA GLY A 124 5.52 -2.33 13.24
C GLY A 124 6.96 -1.92 13.54
N LYS A 125 7.86 -1.99 12.55
CA LYS A 125 9.24 -1.47 12.67
C LYS A 125 9.30 0.06 12.76
N THR A 126 8.43 0.77 12.04
CA THR A 126 8.36 2.24 12.03
C THR A 126 7.72 2.79 13.30
N THR A 127 6.71 2.09 13.84
CA THR A 127 5.88 2.54 14.97
C THR A 127 6.34 1.98 16.31
N GLY A 128 7.14 0.91 16.31
CA GLY A 128 7.59 0.19 17.49
C GLY A 128 6.54 -0.76 18.09
N LYS A 129 5.37 -0.90 17.45
CA LYS A 129 4.30 -1.83 17.83
C LYS A 129 3.29 -2.01 16.67
N GLN A 130 2.54 -3.11 16.69
CA GLN A 130 1.40 -3.28 15.79
C GLN A 130 0.34 -2.21 16.06
N LEU A 131 -0.33 -1.76 15.00
CA LEU A 131 -1.35 -0.72 15.05
C LEU A 131 -2.62 -1.19 14.36
N ASP A 132 -3.75 -1.11 15.07
CA ASP A 132 -5.07 -1.25 14.48
C ASP A 132 -5.56 0.09 13.91
N ASN A 133 -6.54 0.01 13.00
CA ASN A 133 -7.29 1.17 12.52
C ASN A 133 -6.37 2.24 11.92
N ILE A 134 -5.56 1.80 10.96
CA ILE A 134 -4.66 2.65 10.17
C ILE A 134 -5.06 2.61 8.70
N ILE A 135 -4.67 3.65 7.97
CA ILE A 135 -4.74 3.71 6.50
C ILE A 135 -3.33 3.54 5.94
N ALA A 136 -3.22 2.73 4.89
CA ALA A 136 -2.03 2.60 4.08
C ALA A 136 -2.39 2.81 2.62
N TYR A 137 -1.45 3.35 1.86
CA TYR A 137 -1.55 3.47 0.42
C TYR A 137 -0.60 2.49 -0.24
N ALA A 138 -1.07 1.78 -1.25
CA ALA A 138 -0.24 0.95 -2.12
C ALA A 138 -0.39 1.46 -3.57
N PHE A 139 0.72 1.51 -4.28
CA PHE A 139 0.77 2.01 -5.65
C PHE A 139 1.61 1.07 -6.51
N CYS A 140 1.12 0.76 -7.71
CA CYS A 140 1.92 0.13 -8.75
C CYS A 140 1.53 0.67 -10.12
N CYS A 141 2.43 0.51 -11.09
CA CYS A 141 2.21 0.95 -12.45
C CYS A 141 2.56 -0.14 -13.45
N ILE A 142 1.57 -0.73 -14.10
CA ILE A 142 1.77 -1.83 -15.06
C ILE A 142 1.66 -1.29 -16.48
N GLU A 143 2.70 -1.50 -17.28
CA GLU A 143 2.67 -1.17 -18.71
C GLU A 143 2.16 -2.35 -19.54
N SER A 144 1.10 -2.13 -20.31
CA SER A 144 0.67 -3.06 -21.35
C SER A 144 1.26 -2.63 -22.71
N PRO A 145 1.93 -3.54 -23.44
CA PRO A 145 2.49 -3.23 -24.76
C PRO A 145 1.41 -2.99 -25.83
N ALA A 146 0.18 -3.43 -25.57
CA ALA A 146 -0.97 -3.28 -26.45
C ALA A 146 -2.27 -3.03 -25.65
N ASP A 147 -3.35 -2.71 -26.35
CA ASP A 147 -4.68 -2.63 -25.77
C ASP A 147 -5.13 -4.03 -25.32
N THR A 148 -5.34 -4.18 -24.00
CA THR A 148 -5.61 -5.48 -23.39
C THR A 148 -6.81 -5.35 -22.46
N GLU A 149 -7.78 -6.26 -22.59
CA GLU A 149 -8.83 -6.41 -21.59
C GLU A 149 -8.22 -7.00 -20.31
N ALA A 150 -8.36 -6.30 -19.20
CA ALA A 150 -7.78 -6.68 -17.92
C ALA A 150 -8.85 -6.77 -16.82
N LYS A 151 -8.61 -7.66 -15.86
CA LYS A 151 -9.43 -7.78 -14.64
C LYS A 151 -8.54 -7.57 -13.43
N LEU A 152 -8.82 -6.54 -12.65
CA LEU A 152 -8.20 -6.35 -11.34
C LEU A 152 -8.83 -7.35 -10.35
N LYS A 153 -8.00 -8.20 -9.74
CA LYS A 153 -8.40 -9.11 -8.66
C LYS A 153 -7.73 -8.65 -7.38
N VAL A 154 -8.52 -8.31 -6.38
CA VAL A 154 -8.05 -7.89 -5.05
C VAL A 154 -8.66 -8.82 -4.02
N GLY A 155 -7.82 -9.32 -3.12
CA GLY A 155 -8.24 -9.96 -1.88
C GLY A 155 -7.79 -9.10 -0.72
N SER A 156 -8.67 -8.88 0.24
CA SER A 156 -8.37 -8.19 1.49
C SER A 156 -9.38 -8.67 2.53
N ASP A 157 -8.88 -8.95 3.73
CA ASP A 157 -9.69 -9.09 4.96
C ASP A 157 -10.04 -7.72 5.57
N ASP A 158 -9.46 -6.66 5.00
CA ASP A 158 -9.59 -5.27 5.37
C ASP A 158 -10.45 -4.47 4.38
N GLY A 159 -10.84 -3.25 4.78
CA GLY A 159 -11.52 -2.32 3.88
C GLY A 159 -10.56 -1.77 2.82
N PHE A 160 -10.96 -1.73 1.54
CA PHE A 160 -10.15 -1.09 0.49
C PHE A 160 -10.93 -0.17 -0.46
N LYS A 161 -10.21 0.82 -1.00
CA LYS A 161 -10.62 1.61 -2.18
C LYS A 161 -9.54 1.47 -3.25
N ALA A 162 -9.94 1.41 -4.52
CA ALA A 162 -8.99 1.31 -5.63
C ALA A 162 -9.32 2.31 -6.72
N TRP A 163 -8.28 2.96 -7.25
CA TRP A 163 -8.33 3.82 -8.42
C TRP A 163 -7.53 3.16 -9.52
N VAL A 164 -8.17 3.02 -10.68
CA VAL A 164 -7.57 2.43 -11.88
C VAL A 164 -7.76 3.42 -13.02
N ASN A 165 -6.63 3.87 -13.60
CA ASN A 165 -6.52 4.80 -14.73
C ASN A 165 -7.03 6.23 -14.49
#